data_AF-A0A4V0X2P6-F1
#
_entry.id   AF-A0A4V0X2P6-F1
#
_cell.length_a   1.000
_cell.length_b   1.000
_cell.length_c   1.000
_cell.angle_alpha   90.00
_cell.angle_beta   90.00
_cell.angle_gamma   90.00
#
_symmetry.space_group_name_H-M   'P 1'
#
loop_
_entity.id
_entity.type
_entity.pdbx_description
1 polymer ?
#
loop_
_entity_poly.entity_id
_entity_poly.type
_entity_poly.pdbx_seq_one_letter_code
_entity_poly.pdbx_strand_id
1 'polypeptide(L)'
;MMTNFTHRYNSCAALVRKIHAEIIEKKIDTKDIMGRRYIAQIKTLTYRIKLIKLIQTLSGVALFSNLLTIFFGYIQKPDISLNCFGMAVVLFGIAIILFVIEVQMSARALEYHLTDLKEKEDNIF
;
A
#
# COMPACT_ATOMS: atom_id res chain seq x y z
N MET A 1 -0.43 4.40 -14.49
CA MET A 1 0.22 3.82 -13.29
C MET A 1 -0.34 4.41 -11.98
N MET A 2 -0.39 5.74 -11.81
CA MET A 2 -0.99 6.38 -10.61
C MET A 2 -2.47 6.04 -10.35
N THR A 3 -3.27 5.79 -11.38
CA THR A 3 -4.69 5.42 -11.25
C THR A 3 -4.89 4.09 -10.54
N ASN A 4 -4.08 3.07 -10.84
CA ASN A 4 -4.19 1.74 -10.20
C ASN A 4 -3.87 1.78 -8.70
N PHE A 5 -2.92 2.61 -8.27
CA PHE A 5 -2.62 2.79 -6.86
C PHE A 5 -3.73 3.53 -6.13
N THR A 6 -4.32 4.56 -6.76
CA THR A 6 -5.51 5.25 -6.24
C THR A 6 -6.72 4.31 -6.14
N HIS A 7 -6.92 3.43 -7.13
CA HIS A 7 -7.96 2.40 -7.06
C HIS A 7 -7.72 1.40 -5.93
N ARG A 8 -6.50 0.86 -5.78
CA ARG A 8 -6.16 -0.05 -4.66
C ARG A 8 -6.30 0.63 -3.29
N TYR A 9 -5.91 1.89 -3.19
CA TYR A 9 -6.09 2.72 -2.00
C TYR A 9 -7.57 2.90 -1.68
N ASN A 10 -8.39 3.30 -2.66
CA ASN A 10 -9.83 3.54 -2.47
C ASN A 10 -10.56 2.24 -2.10
N SER A 11 -10.24 1.12 -2.73
CA SER A 11 -10.81 -0.18 -2.39
C SER A 11 -10.43 -0.63 -0.97
N CYS A 12 -9.16 -0.47 -0.55
CA CYS A 12 -8.76 -0.76 0.82
C CYS A 12 -9.45 0.16 1.83
N ALA A 13 -9.53 1.47 1.55
CA ALA A 13 -10.17 2.43 2.44
C ALA A 13 -11.69 2.18 2.55
N ALA A 14 -12.35 1.82 1.45
CA ALA A 14 -13.77 1.43 1.46
C ALA A 14 -14.00 0.17 2.31
N LEU A 15 -13.12 -0.83 2.20
CA LEU A 15 -13.20 -2.05 2.99
C LEU A 15 -12.96 -1.78 4.49
N VAL A 16 -11.99 -0.92 4.87
CA VAL A 16 -11.81 -0.49 6.27
C VAL A 16 -13.11 0.13 6.83
N ARG A 17 -13.73 1.04 6.07
CA ARG A 17 -14.97 1.70 6.52
C ARG A 17 -16.11 0.71 6.65
N LYS A 18 -16.25 -0.24 5.72
CA LYS A 18 -17.26 -1.29 5.76
C LYS A 18 -17.10 -2.18 7.00
N ILE A 19 -15.89 -2.67 7.26
CA ILE A 19 -15.60 -3.49 8.45
C ILE A 19 -15.88 -2.69 9.73
N HIS A 20 -15.47 -1.42 9.77
CA HIS A 20 -15.72 -0.56 10.92
C HIS A 20 -17.21 -0.34 11.19
N ALA A 21 -18.01 -0.14 10.13
CA ALA A 21 -19.46 -0.02 10.22
C ALA A 21 -20.10 -1.32 10.74
N GLU A 22 -19.67 -2.49 10.24
CA GLU A 22 -20.16 -3.80 10.69
C GLU A 22 -19.89 -4.05 12.18
N ILE A 23 -18.73 -3.63 12.71
CA ILE A 23 -18.41 -3.73 14.15
C ILE A 23 -19.38 -2.89 14.99
N ILE A 24 -19.64 -1.65 14.56
CA ILE A 24 -20.53 -0.71 15.27
C ILE A 24 -21.99 -1.20 15.20
N GLU A 25 -22.45 -1.60 14.02
CA GLU A 25 -23.84 -2.02 13.77
C GLU A 25 -24.18 -3.32 14.51
N LYS A 26 -23.29 -4.31 14.49
CA LYS A 26 -23.49 -5.58 15.18
C LYS A 26 -23.16 -5.54 16.68
N LYS A 27 -22.79 -4.37 17.23
CA LYS A 27 -22.33 -4.18 18.63
C LYS A 27 -21.32 -5.26 19.06
N ILE A 28 -20.39 -5.61 18.17
CA ILE A 28 -19.41 -6.66 18.46
C ILE A 28 -18.52 -6.14 19.58
N ASP A 29 -18.53 -6.81 20.73
CA ASP A 29 -17.65 -6.42 21.82
C ASP A 29 -16.20 -6.59 21.37
N THR A 30 -15.44 -5.52 21.50
CA THR A 30 -14.05 -5.42 21.02
C THR A 30 -13.15 -6.42 21.76
N LYS A 31 -13.61 -6.91 22.93
CA LYS A 31 -12.96 -7.94 23.75
C LYS A 31 -13.20 -9.37 23.28
N ASP A 32 -14.22 -9.62 22.47
CA ASP A 32 -14.55 -10.95 21.98
C ASP A 32 -13.60 -11.41 20.85
N ILE A 33 -13.50 -12.73 20.63
CA ILE A 33 -12.59 -13.34 19.64
C ILE A 33 -12.86 -12.79 18.24
N MET A 34 -14.13 -12.55 17.90
CA MET A 34 -14.52 -11.94 16.62
C MET A 34 -14.07 -10.48 16.51
N GLY A 35 -14.24 -9.68 17.56
CA GLY A 35 -13.82 -8.27 17.59
C GLY A 35 -12.31 -8.12 17.40
N ARG A 36 -11.50 -8.96 18.06
CA ARG A 36 -10.05 -8.99 17.88
C ARG A 36 -9.62 -9.33 16.44
N ARG A 37 -10.31 -10.28 15.79
CA ARG A 37 -10.07 -10.64 14.37
C ARG A 37 -10.34 -9.45 13.44
N TYR A 38 -11.46 -8.75 13.62
CA TYR A 38 -11.79 -7.58 12.80
C TYR A 38 -10.80 -6.41 12.98
N ILE A 39 -10.36 -6.14 14.21
CA ILE A 39 -9.34 -5.12 14.48
C ILE A 39 -8.00 -5.49 13.84
N ALA A 40 -7.59 -6.75 13.91
CA ALA A 40 -6.36 -7.22 13.27
C ALA A 40 -6.40 -7.03 11.75
N GLN A 41 -7.56 -7.29 11.12
CA GLN A 41 -7.77 -7.03 9.70
C GLN A 41 -7.69 -5.53 9.37
N ILE A 42 -8.39 -4.67 10.12
CA ILE A 42 -8.32 -3.21 9.95
C ILE A 42 -6.89 -2.70 10.09
N LYS A 43 -6.14 -3.20 11.08
CA LYS A 43 -4.75 -2.80 11.33
C LYS A 43 -3.85 -3.17 10.16
N THR A 44 -4.00 -4.39 9.64
CA THR A 44 -3.26 -4.87 8.46
C THR A 44 -3.58 -4.03 7.23
N LEU A 45 -4.87 -3.76 6.99
CA LEU A 45 -5.32 -2.98 5.84
C LEU A 45 -4.86 -1.52 5.91
N THR A 46 -4.88 -0.93 7.11
CA THR A 46 -4.39 0.43 7.38
C THR A 46 -2.86 0.53 7.18
N TYR A 47 -2.12 -0.50 7.61
CA TYR A 47 -0.67 -0.57 7.38
C TYR A 47 -0.34 -0.59 5.88
N ARG A 48 -1.08 -1.39 5.11
CA ARG A 48 -0.93 -1.48 3.65
C ARG A 48 -1.25 -0.15 2.95
N ILE A 49 -2.30 0.55 3.39
CA ILE A 49 -2.62 1.90 2.91
C ILE A 49 -1.45 2.87 3.14
N LYS A 50 -0.80 2.83 4.32
CA LYS A 50 0.38 3.68 4.61
C LYS A 50 1.56 3.36 3.68
N LEU A 51 1.82 2.08 3.41
CA LEU A 51 2.85 1.66 2.46
C LEU A 51 2.59 2.17 1.04
N ILE A 52 1.35 2.01 0.54
CA ILE A 52 0.97 2.51 -0.79
C ILE A 52 1.19 4.03 -0.89
N LYS A 53 0.79 4.78 0.15
CA LYS A 53 1.00 6.23 0.20
C LYS A 53 2.48 6.59 0.15
N LEU A 54 3.32 5.88 0.91
CA LEU A 54 4.77 6.11 0.93
C LEU A 54 5.42 5.84 -0.42
N ILE A 55 5.07 4.72 -1.08
CA ILE A 55 5.56 4.37 -2.43
C ILE A 55 5.20 5.49 -3.42
N GLN A 56 3.96 5.99 -3.36
CA GLN A 56 3.49 7.01 -4.29
C GLN A 56 4.14 8.37 -4.05
N THR A 57 4.38 8.75 -2.79
CA THR A 57 5.14 9.97 -2.46
C THR A 57 6.59 9.85 -2.92
N LEU A 58 7.28 8.74 -2.63
CA LEU A 58 8.67 8.51 -3.07
C LEU A 58 8.79 8.51 -4.59
N SER A 59 7.87 7.85 -5.29
CA SER A 59 7.83 7.83 -6.75
C SER A 59 7.58 9.23 -7.33
N GLY A 60 6.72 10.03 -6.71
CA GLY A 60 6.46 11.41 -7.10
C GLY A 60 7.69 12.30 -6.92
N VAL A 61 8.40 12.17 -5.79
CA VAL A 61 9.67 12.89 -5.54
C VAL A 61 10.75 12.46 -6.52
N ALA A 62 10.88 11.15 -6.79
CA ALA A 62 11.85 10.65 -7.76
C ALA A 62 11.59 11.18 -9.18
N LEU A 63 10.33 11.22 -9.61
CA LEU A 63 9.95 11.81 -10.90
C LEU A 63 10.23 13.31 -10.95
N PHE A 64 10.00 14.03 -9.86
CA PHE A 64 10.32 15.46 -9.78
C PHE A 64 11.83 15.71 -9.84
N SER A 65 12.64 14.93 -9.12
CA SER A 65 14.12 14.97 -9.22
C SER A 65 14.62 14.61 -10.63
N ASN A 66 13.95 13.68 -11.31
CA ASN A 66 14.24 13.36 -12.71
C ASN A 66 13.88 14.53 -13.65
N LEU A 67 12.78 15.26 -13.39
CA LEU A 67 12.44 16.45 -14.16
C LEU A 67 13.49 17.56 -13.96
N LEU A 68 13.98 17.75 -12.73
CA LEU A 68 15.09 18.67 -12.44
C LEU A 68 16.38 18.27 -13.16
N THR A 69 16.65 16.96 -13.28
CA THR A 69 17.79 16.45 -14.06
C THR A 69 17.75 16.94 -15.50
N ILE A 70 16.60 16.78 -16.16
CA ILE A 70 16.39 17.21 -17.55
C ILE A 70 16.52 18.73 -17.65
N PHE A 71 15.96 19.47 -16.68
CA PHE A 71 16.07 20.93 -16.62
C PHE A 71 17.51 21.42 -16.48
N PHE A 72 18.30 20.81 -15.58
CA PHE A 72 19.71 21.17 -15.39
C PHE A 72 20.57 20.79 -16.61
N GLY A 73 20.23 19.69 -17.29
CA GLY A 73 20.84 19.33 -18.56
C GLY A 73 20.55 20.37 -19.64
N TYR A 74 19.32 20.89 -19.70
CA TYR A 74 18.92 21.93 -20.66
C TYR A 74 19.69 23.24 -20.48
N ILE A 75 19.91 23.69 -19.24
CA ILE A 75 20.70 24.92 -18.96
C ILE A 75 22.22 24.69 -19.01
N GLN A 76 22.68 23.57 -19.59
CA GLN A 76 24.09 23.19 -19.72
C GLN A 76 24.85 23.12 -18.39
N LYS A 77 24.21 22.62 -17.33
CA LYS A 77 24.83 22.32 -16.03
C LYS A 77 24.90 20.80 -15.79
N PRO A 78 25.79 20.07 -16.50
CA PRO A 78 25.82 18.61 -16.48
C PRO A 78 26.18 18.03 -15.12
N ASP A 79 27.05 18.68 -14.34
CA ASP A 79 27.45 18.18 -13.01
C ASP A 79 26.27 18.12 -12.02
N ILE A 80 25.41 19.14 -12.04
CA ILE A 80 24.21 19.21 -11.20
C ILE A 80 23.16 18.22 -11.70
N SER A 81 23.02 18.10 -13.03
CA SER A 81 22.12 17.14 -13.67
C SER A 81 22.46 15.70 -13.25
N LEU A 82 23.74 15.31 -13.32
CA LEU A 82 24.20 13.96 -12.97
C LEU A 82 23.91 13.61 -11.51
N ASN A 83 24.14 14.54 -10.58
CA ASN A 83 23.84 14.35 -9.16
C ASN A 83 22.33 14.20 -8.90
N CYS A 84 21.49 15.03 -9.54
CA CYS A 84 20.04 14.90 -9.46
C CYS A 84 19.54 13.57 -10.04
N PHE A 85 20.16 13.10 -11.13
CA PHE A 85 19.82 11.83 -11.76
C PHE A 85 20.12 10.66 -10.83
N GLY A 86 21.33 10.62 -10.26
CA GLY A 86 21.73 9.58 -9.31
C GLY A 86 20.78 9.50 -8.12
N MET A 87 20.37 10.66 -7.56
CA MET A 87 19.41 10.71 -6.47
C MET A 87 18.03 10.19 -6.87
N ALA A 88 17.54 10.54 -8.07
CA ALA A 88 16.27 10.04 -8.59
C ALA A 88 16.28 8.52 -8.76
N VAL A 89 17.38 7.94 -9.27
CA VAL A 89 17.54 6.49 -9.46
C VAL A 89 17.51 5.75 -8.12
N VAL A 90 18.23 6.25 -7.11
CA VAL A 90 18.22 5.64 -5.76
C VAL A 90 16.82 5.67 -5.15
N LEU A 91 16.12 6.81 -5.24
CA LEU A 91 14.73 6.94 -4.76
C LEU A 91 13.78 5.96 -5.48
N PHE A 92 13.95 5.79 -6.80
CA PHE A 92 13.20 4.80 -7.56
C PHE A 92 13.48 3.37 -7.10
N GLY A 93 14.74 3.02 -6.85
CA GLY A 93 15.12 1.71 -6.33
C GLY A 93 14.42 1.40 -5.00
N ILE A 94 14.44 2.34 -4.06
CA ILE A 94 13.76 2.21 -2.76
C ILE A 94 12.25 2.05 -2.96
N ALA A 95 11.63 2.86 -3.83
CA ALA A 95 10.20 2.77 -4.11
C ALA A 95 9.79 1.41 -4.67
N ILE A 96 10.61 0.82 -5.55
CA ILE A 96 10.36 -0.51 -6.14
C ILE A 96 10.46 -1.61 -5.08
N ILE A 97 11.47 -1.57 -4.19
CA ILE A 97 11.61 -2.57 -3.12
C ILE A 97 10.38 -2.53 -2.19
N LEU A 98 9.96 -1.34 -1.79
CA LEU A 98 8.75 -1.16 -0.98
C LEU A 98 7.50 -1.66 -1.70
N PHE A 99 7.40 -1.43 -3.02
CA PHE A 99 6.31 -1.94 -3.84
C PHE A 99 6.26 -3.47 -3.88
N VAL A 100 7.41 -4.14 -4.06
CA VAL A 100 7.47 -5.60 -4.05
C VAL A 100 7.02 -6.16 -2.69
N ILE A 101 7.47 -5.56 -1.58
CA ILE A 101 7.06 -5.96 -0.23
C ILE A 101 5.54 -5.80 -0.04
N GLU A 102 4.97 -4.69 -0.50
CA GLU A 102 3.53 -4.44 -0.42
C GLU A 102 2.73 -5.49 -1.20
N VAL A 103 3.16 -5.82 -2.41
CA VAL A 103 2.49 -6.81 -3.27
C VAL A 103 2.55 -8.21 -2.64
N GLN A 104 3.69 -8.61 -2.07
CA GLN A 104 3.79 -9.91 -1.41
C GLN A 104 2.90 -10.00 -0.16
N MET A 105 2.89 -8.94 0.67
CA MET A 105 1.98 -8.83 1.81
C MET A 105 0.50 -8.86 1.37
N SER A 106 0.20 -8.27 0.21
CA SER A 106 -1.12 -8.30 -0.39
C SER A 106 -1.59 -9.70 -0.75
N ALA A 107 -0.73 -10.45 -1.41
CA ALA A 107 -1.03 -11.80 -1.86
C ALA A 107 -1.26 -12.73 -0.65
N ARG A 108 -0.36 -12.70 0.33
CA ARG A 108 -0.46 -13.54 1.54
C ARG A 108 -1.72 -13.26 2.37
N ALA A 109 -2.10 -11.99 2.51
CA ALA A 109 -3.31 -11.63 3.25
C ALA A 109 -4.60 -12.15 2.57
N LEU A 110 -4.61 -12.18 1.24
CA LEU A 110 -5.74 -12.73 0.47
C LEU A 110 -5.82 -14.25 0.61
N GLU A 111 -4.67 -14.92 0.51
CA GLU A 111 -4.57 -16.38 0.65
C GLU A 111 -5.03 -16.85 2.02
N TYR A 112 -4.62 -16.18 3.10
CA TYR A 112 -5.08 -16.49 4.46
C TYR A 112 -6.60 -16.33 4.61
N HIS A 113 -7.20 -15.32 3.97
CA HIS A 113 -8.63 -15.10 4.02
C HIS A 113 -9.43 -16.16 3.22
N LEU A 114 -8.88 -16.64 2.10
CA LEU A 114 -9.46 -17.72 1.31
C LEU A 114 -9.39 -19.07 2.04
N THR A 115 -8.28 -19.35 2.73
CA THR A 115 -8.14 -20.57 3.55
C THR A 115 -9.11 -20.56 4.74
N ASP A 116 -9.25 -19.43 5.45
CA ASP A 116 -10.23 -19.27 6.53
C ASP A 116 -11.68 -19.51 6.05
N LEU A 117 -12.00 -19.21 4.78
CA LEU A 117 -13.32 -19.47 4.19
C LEU A 117 -13.50 -20.95 3.85
N LYS A 118 -12.51 -21.59 3.21
CA LYS A 118 -12.55 -23.02 2.88
C LYS A 118 -12.70 -23.91 4.10
N GLU A 119 -11.94 -23.63 5.16
CA GLU A 119 -11.98 -24.40 6.40
C GLU A 119 -13.34 -24.26 7.12
N LYS A 120 -14.05 -23.15 6.90
CA LYS A 120 -15.40 -22.94 7.44
C LYS A 120 -16.47 -23.63 6.60
N GLU A 121 -16.25 -23.80 5.30
CA GLU A 121 -17.14 -24.51 4.39
C GLU A 121 -17.07 -26.03 4.61
N ASP A 122 -15.86 -26.58 4.84
CA ASP A 122 -15.65 -28.01 5.16
C ASP A 122 -16.18 -28.41 6.55
N ASN A 123 -16.29 -27.48 7.50
CA ASN A 123 -16.87 -27.74 8.83
C ASN A 123 -18.42 -27.68 8.86
N ILE A 124 -19.07 -27.44 7.72
CA ILE A 124 -20.54 -27.38 7.59
C ILE A 124 -21.10 -28.67 6.96
N PHE A 125 -20.24 -29.60 6.51
CA PHE A 125 -20.63 -30.90 5.97
C PHE A 125 -20.24 -32.07 6.88
#